data_AF-A0A7I8JNF3-F1
#
_entry.id   AF-A0A7I8JNF3-F1
#
_cell.length_a   1.000
_cell.length_b   1.000
_cell.length_c   1.000
_cell.angle_alpha   90.00
_cell.angle_beta   90.00
_cell.angle_gamma   90.00
#
_symmetry.space_group_name_H-M   'P 1'
#
loop_
_entity.id
_entity.type
_entity.pdbx_description
1 polymer ?
#
loop_
_entity_poly.entity_id
_entity_poly.type
_entity_poly.pdbx_seq_one_letter_code
_entity_poly.pdbx_strand_id
1 'polypeptide(L)'
;MNSAENLGEVLRGDRIENSVYTNKDDKYFINNHLSFKVKYHKDPESDDARIVGFEVVPTSEVKWASRWDTYLLMNDDQIHWFSIINSLMIVLFLSGMVAMIMMRTVYKDIVNYNQLEAQEEDEEETGWKLVHGDAFRPPINSGLLCVYVGTGVQFLGMTIVTMLFALLGFLSPANKSSGAVPFGTMFALVFLWFGISVPLVFLGSYLGYKKPAIENPVKTNKIPRQIPEQAWYMRPAFSVLIGGVLPFGAVFIELFFILSSIWLNQFYYIFGFLFIVLLILIITCAEITIVLCYFQLCSEDYHWWWRAYLTAGSSSLYLFLYSAFYFFTKLEITKVVSGILYFGYMLIVSYAFFVLTGTIGFYACLWFVRKIYSSVKID
;
A
#
# COMPACT_ATOMS: atom_id res chain seq x y z
N MET A 1 7.80 -1.54 62.49
CA MET A 1 8.84 -2.58 62.59
C MET A 1 8.37 -3.60 63.62
N ASN A 2 7.73 -4.67 63.16
CA ASN A 2 7.78 -6.01 63.71
C ASN A 2 7.04 -6.90 62.71
N SER A 3 7.86 -7.44 61.80
CA SER A 3 7.52 -8.52 60.91
C SER A 3 7.11 -9.73 61.74
N ALA A 4 5.88 -10.19 61.57
CA ALA A 4 5.49 -11.55 61.89
C ALA A 4 5.07 -12.17 60.56
N GLU A 5 6.05 -12.70 59.83
CA GLU A 5 5.82 -13.79 58.89
C GLU A 5 5.24 -14.95 59.69
N ASN A 6 3.92 -15.15 59.61
CA ASN A 6 3.33 -16.42 59.92
C ASN A 6 2.52 -16.86 58.70
N LEU A 7 3.07 -17.93 58.10
CA LEU A 7 2.51 -18.73 57.03
C LEU A 7 1.18 -19.35 57.48
N GLY A 8 0.11 -18.57 57.43
CA GLY A 8 -1.26 -19.05 57.58
C GLY A 8 -1.83 -19.27 56.19
N GLU A 9 -1.69 -20.51 55.71
CA GLU A 9 -2.37 -21.11 54.56
C GLU A 9 -3.02 -20.10 53.60
N VAL A 10 -2.31 -19.83 52.50
CA VAL A 10 -3.01 -19.77 51.22
C VAL A 10 -3.87 -21.02 51.22
N LEU A 11 -5.18 -20.88 51.38
CA LEU A 11 -6.12 -21.94 51.11
C LEU A 11 -5.87 -22.32 49.65
N ARG A 12 -4.92 -23.23 49.43
CA ARG A 12 -4.95 -24.23 48.38
C ARG A 12 -6.18 -25.06 48.72
N GLY A 13 -7.36 -24.46 48.49
CA GLY A 13 -8.46 -25.25 47.98
C GLY A 13 -7.86 -26.02 46.82
N ASP A 14 -7.99 -27.34 46.91
CA ASP A 14 -7.39 -28.29 46.00
C ASP A 14 -7.24 -27.69 44.62
N ARG A 15 -6.03 -27.84 44.09
CA ARG A 15 -5.77 -27.73 42.67
C ARG A 15 -7.01 -28.24 41.94
N ILE A 16 -7.83 -27.34 41.42
CA ILE A 16 -8.81 -27.70 40.40
C ILE A 16 -7.96 -27.88 39.14
N GLU A 17 -7.10 -28.91 39.17
CA GLU A 17 -6.52 -29.49 37.99
C GLU A 17 -7.72 -30.01 37.20
N ASN A 18 -7.91 -29.39 36.03
CA ASN A 18 -8.87 -29.83 35.03
C ASN A 18 -10.33 -29.49 35.35
N SER A 19 -10.67 -28.21 35.39
CA SER A 19 -11.72 -27.81 34.45
C SER A 19 -11.05 -27.09 33.28
N VAL A 20 -10.60 -27.87 32.30
CA VAL A 20 -10.53 -27.35 30.95
C VAL A 20 -11.95 -26.91 30.65
N TYR A 21 -12.26 -25.61 30.78
CA TYR A 21 -13.42 -25.05 30.14
C TYR A 21 -13.15 -25.17 28.65
N THR A 22 -13.44 -26.34 28.07
CA THR A 22 -13.53 -26.51 26.63
C THR A 22 -14.72 -25.68 26.23
N ASN A 23 -14.42 -24.48 25.76
CA ASN A 23 -15.43 -23.58 25.28
C ASN A 23 -16.08 -24.21 24.05
N LYS A 24 -17.37 -24.53 24.14
CA LYS A 24 -18.14 -25.07 23.02
C LYS A 24 -18.39 -24.03 21.93
N ASP A 25 -18.05 -22.76 22.17
CA ASP A 25 -18.46 -21.61 21.34
C ASP A 25 -17.29 -20.78 20.75
N ASP A 26 -16.06 -21.30 20.61
CA ASP A 26 -14.91 -20.54 20.07
C ASP A 26 -14.64 -19.18 20.77
N LYS A 27 -15.08 -19.02 22.02
CA LYS A 27 -14.85 -17.77 22.79
C LYS A 27 -13.52 -17.88 23.54
N TYR A 28 -12.60 -16.96 23.26
CA TYR A 28 -11.31 -16.87 23.94
C TYR A 28 -11.36 -15.84 25.07
N PHE A 29 -10.86 -16.20 26.26
CA PHE A 29 -10.83 -15.32 27.43
C PHE A 29 -9.41 -14.80 27.69
N ILE A 30 -9.25 -13.47 27.77
CA ILE A 30 -7.95 -12.79 27.99
C ILE A 30 -7.32 -13.18 29.34
N ASN A 31 -8.17 -13.39 30.36
CA ASN A 31 -7.78 -13.89 31.67
C ASN A 31 -8.62 -15.15 31.94
N ASN A 32 -7.96 -16.29 32.09
CA ASN A 32 -8.62 -17.59 32.30
C ASN A 32 -8.58 -18.03 33.78
N HIS A 33 -7.86 -17.32 34.63
CA HIS A 33 -7.80 -17.57 36.07
C HIS A 33 -8.06 -16.28 36.86
N LEU A 34 -8.60 -16.43 38.07
CA LEU A 34 -8.84 -15.34 39.00
C LEU A 34 -8.14 -15.67 40.31
N SER A 35 -7.27 -14.78 40.77
CA SER A 35 -6.69 -14.84 42.10
C SER A 35 -7.51 -13.95 43.03
N PHE A 36 -8.04 -14.54 44.10
CA PHE A 36 -8.78 -13.82 45.12
C PHE A 36 -7.89 -13.61 46.34
N LYS A 37 -7.67 -12.35 46.72
CA LYS A 37 -7.05 -12.00 48.01
C LYS A 37 -8.15 -11.49 48.94
N VAL A 38 -8.48 -12.31 49.93
CA VAL A 38 -9.45 -11.97 50.97
C VAL A 38 -8.73 -11.22 52.08
N LYS A 39 -9.15 -9.98 52.36
CA LYS A 39 -8.67 -9.18 53.49
C LYS A 39 -9.65 -9.38 54.63
N TYR A 40 -9.18 -9.84 55.78
CA TYR A 40 -10.00 -10.07 56.98
C TYR A 40 -9.30 -9.52 58.23
N HIS A 41 -10.09 -9.19 59.25
CA HIS A 41 -9.61 -8.96 60.62
C HIS A 41 -10.00 -10.17 61.46
N LYS A 42 -9.05 -10.74 62.20
CA LYS A 42 -9.32 -11.82 63.16
C LYS A 42 -9.62 -11.21 64.53
N ASP A 43 -10.64 -11.70 65.21
CA ASP A 43 -10.92 -11.30 66.58
C ASP A 43 -9.83 -11.84 67.52
N PRO A 44 -9.26 -11.05 68.43
CA PRO A 44 -8.27 -11.54 69.38
C PRO A 44 -8.82 -12.45 70.48
N GLU A 45 -10.13 -12.42 70.76
CA GLU A 45 -10.75 -13.20 71.86
C GLU A 45 -11.60 -14.39 71.39
N SER A 46 -12.08 -14.40 70.15
CA SER A 46 -12.74 -15.55 69.52
C SER A 46 -11.96 -16.04 68.30
N ASP A 47 -12.18 -17.28 67.86
CA ASP A 47 -11.56 -17.80 66.62
C ASP A 47 -12.25 -17.28 65.34
N ASP A 48 -13.15 -16.30 65.48
CA ASP A 48 -13.92 -15.76 64.36
C ASP A 48 -13.12 -14.71 63.56
N ALA A 49 -13.40 -14.65 62.26
CA ALA A 49 -12.77 -13.71 61.34
C ALA A 49 -13.83 -12.88 60.60
N ARG A 50 -13.66 -11.55 60.60
CA ARG A 50 -14.49 -10.63 59.83
C ARG A 50 -13.81 -10.25 58.52
N ILE A 51 -14.41 -10.63 57.40
CA ILE A 51 -13.93 -10.25 56.07
C ILE A 51 -14.20 -8.76 55.82
N VAL A 52 -13.16 -8.01 55.45
CA VAL A 52 -13.19 -6.54 55.23
C VAL A 52 -13.19 -6.17 53.75
N GLY A 53 -12.75 -7.09 52.87
CA GLY A 53 -12.79 -6.86 51.43
C GLY A 53 -12.15 -7.99 50.63
N PHE A 54 -12.37 -7.92 49.32
CA PHE A 54 -11.83 -8.85 48.34
C PHE A 54 -11.08 -8.06 47.28
N GLU A 55 -9.87 -8.48 46.96
CA GLU A 55 -9.10 -7.99 45.83
C GLU A 55 -9.04 -9.12 44.80
N VAL A 56 -9.59 -8.87 43.62
CA VAL A 56 -9.63 -9.85 42.53
C VAL A 56 -8.57 -9.46 41.52
N VAL A 57 -7.55 -10.29 41.39
CA VAL A 57 -6.50 -10.12 40.39
C VAL A 57 -6.70 -11.17 39.30
N PRO A 58 -7.13 -10.77 38.09
CA PRO A 58 -7.22 -11.70 36.99
C PRO A 58 -5.82 -12.10 36.50
N THR A 59 -5.60 -13.40 36.34
CA THR A 59 -4.34 -13.98 35.88
C THR A 59 -4.56 -14.87 34.65
N SER A 60 -3.48 -15.13 33.90
CA SER A 60 -3.52 -16.10 32.81
C SER A 60 -2.21 -16.87 32.72
N GLU A 61 -2.32 -18.19 32.57
CA GLU A 61 -1.17 -19.09 32.38
C GLU A 61 -0.51 -18.91 31.00
N VAL A 62 -1.21 -18.27 30.06
CA VAL A 62 -0.67 -17.97 28.73
C VAL A 62 0.28 -16.77 28.84
N LYS A 63 1.56 -17.01 28.55
CA LYS A 63 2.58 -15.96 28.44
C LYS A 63 2.07 -14.90 27.48
N TRP A 64 2.21 -13.63 27.84
CA TRP A 64 1.67 -12.53 27.03
C TRP A 64 2.13 -12.57 25.56
N ALA A 65 3.37 -12.99 25.30
CA ALA A 65 3.90 -13.19 23.95
C ALA A 65 3.13 -14.25 23.13
N SER A 66 2.70 -15.35 23.76
CA SER A 66 1.96 -16.44 23.10
C SER A 66 0.44 -16.22 23.07
N ARG A 67 -0.07 -15.10 23.63
CA ARG A 67 -1.50 -14.76 23.57
C ARG A 67 -1.95 -14.39 22.16
N TRP A 68 -1.01 -14.00 21.31
CA TRP A 68 -1.27 -13.68 19.92
C TRP A 68 -1.24 -14.92 19.03
N ASP A 69 -0.65 -16.04 19.47
CA ASP A 69 -0.53 -17.27 18.67
C ASP A 69 -1.89 -17.79 18.19
N THR A 70 -2.95 -17.63 18.99
CA THR A 70 -4.32 -17.97 18.59
C THR A 70 -4.86 -17.11 17.44
N TYR A 71 -4.45 -15.84 17.35
CA TYR A 71 -4.77 -14.97 16.21
C TYR A 71 -3.86 -15.23 14.99
N LEU A 72 -2.69 -15.84 15.21
CA LEU A 72 -1.74 -16.23 14.16
C LEU A 72 -2.09 -17.60 13.55
N LEU A 73 -2.77 -18.46 14.31
CA LEU A 73 -3.22 -19.80 13.92
C LEU A 73 -4.68 -19.72 13.43
N MET A 74 -4.89 -19.20 12.23
CA MET A 74 -6.22 -19.23 11.59
C MET A 74 -6.42 -20.61 10.96
N ASN A 75 -7.36 -21.40 11.49
CA ASN A 75 -7.52 -22.82 11.11
C ASN A 75 -8.28 -23.04 9.78
N ASP A 76 -8.69 -21.99 9.07
CA ASP A 76 -9.51 -22.08 7.84
C ASP A 76 -8.78 -21.54 6.59
N ASP A 77 -7.46 -21.74 6.55
CA ASP A 77 -6.54 -21.11 5.60
C ASP A 77 -6.60 -21.64 4.16
N GLN A 78 -7.10 -22.87 3.94
CA GLN A 78 -6.93 -23.53 2.65
C GLN A 78 -7.76 -22.89 1.53
N ILE A 79 -9.01 -22.51 1.80
CA ILE A 79 -9.91 -21.96 0.77
C ILE A 79 -9.50 -20.53 0.40
N HIS A 80 -9.10 -19.72 1.39
CA HIS A 80 -8.63 -18.35 1.16
C HIS A 80 -7.30 -18.32 0.40
N TRP A 81 -6.30 -19.09 0.84
CA TRP A 81 -4.99 -19.13 0.19
C TRP A 81 -5.05 -19.68 -1.24
N PHE A 82 -5.93 -20.63 -1.51
CA PHE A 82 -6.15 -21.16 -2.87
C PHE A 82 -6.74 -20.11 -3.82
N SER A 83 -7.78 -19.38 -3.38
CA SER A 83 -8.39 -18.30 -4.19
C SER A 83 -7.38 -17.19 -4.51
N ILE A 84 -6.58 -16.84 -3.50
CA ILE A 84 -5.49 -15.86 -3.59
C ILE A 84 -4.45 -16.27 -4.63
N ILE A 85 -3.88 -17.47 -4.52
CA ILE A 85 -2.85 -17.94 -5.44
C ILE A 85 -3.39 -17.99 -6.87
N ASN A 86 -4.62 -18.47 -7.04
CA ASN A 86 -5.22 -18.57 -8.36
C ASN A 86 -5.39 -17.19 -9.00
N SER A 87 -5.90 -16.20 -8.25
CA SER A 87 -6.02 -14.83 -8.75
C SER A 87 -4.66 -14.22 -9.10
N LEU A 88 -3.65 -14.46 -8.27
CA LEU A 88 -2.28 -14.01 -8.49
C LEU A 88 -1.64 -14.61 -9.74
N MET A 89 -1.81 -15.92 -9.95
CA MET A 89 -1.27 -16.61 -11.13
C MET A 89 -1.86 -16.05 -12.42
N ILE A 90 -3.17 -15.75 -12.42
CA ILE A 90 -3.83 -15.13 -13.58
C ILE A 90 -3.26 -13.75 -13.86
N VAL A 91 -3.11 -12.89 -12.84
CA VAL A 91 -2.58 -11.54 -13.03
C VAL A 91 -1.14 -11.58 -13.54
N LEU A 92 -0.26 -12.41 -12.95
CA LEU A 92 1.12 -12.55 -13.41
C LEU A 92 1.21 -13.12 -14.83
N PHE A 93 0.36 -14.09 -15.18
CA PHE A 93 0.31 -14.65 -16.52
C PHE A 93 -0.12 -13.62 -17.56
N LEU A 94 -1.22 -12.90 -17.31
CA LEU A 94 -1.70 -11.84 -18.19
C LEU A 94 -0.65 -10.72 -18.34
N SER A 95 -0.03 -10.33 -17.23
CA SER A 95 1.03 -9.31 -17.24
C SER A 95 2.23 -9.75 -18.09
N GLY A 96 2.66 -11.01 -17.93
CA GLY A 96 3.74 -11.60 -18.72
C GLY A 96 3.41 -11.68 -20.22
N MET A 97 2.17 -12.03 -20.56
CA MET A 97 1.71 -12.08 -21.95
C MET A 97 1.74 -10.69 -22.61
N VAL A 98 1.20 -9.67 -21.94
CA VAL A 98 1.19 -8.30 -22.47
C VAL A 98 2.62 -7.76 -22.58
N ALA A 99 3.47 -7.97 -21.58
CA ALA A 99 4.87 -7.58 -21.63
C ALA A 99 5.61 -8.23 -22.81
N MET A 100 5.36 -9.52 -23.09
CA MET A 100 5.93 -10.22 -24.24
C MET A 100 5.43 -9.67 -25.58
N ILE A 101 4.13 -9.42 -25.71
CA ILE A 101 3.55 -8.77 -26.91
C ILE A 101 4.20 -7.41 -27.12
N MET A 102 4.28 -6.60 -26.07
CA MET A 102 4.82 -5.26 -26.13
C MET A 102 6.30 -5.26 -26.52
N MET A 103 7.11 -6.11 -25.88
CA MET A 103 8.53 -6.27 -26.20
C MET A 103 8.73 -6.75 -27.64
N ARG A 104 7.92 -7.70 -28.11
CA ARG A 104 7.98 -8.21 -29.48
C ARG A 104 7.64 -7.12 -30.50
N THR A 105 6.60 -6.32 -30.25
CA THR A 105 6.18 -5.22 -31.12
C THR A 105 7.27 -4.15 -31.20
N VAL A 106 7.76 -3.67 -30.06
CA VAL A 106 8.82 -2.63 -30.02
C VAL A 106 10.12 -3.12 -30.64
N TYR A 107 10.54 -4.35 -30.35
CA TYR A 107 11.75 -4.92 -30.94
C TYR A 107 11.65 -4.99 -32.47
N LYS A 108 10.51 -5.47 -32.99
CA LYS A 108 10.26 -5.54 -34.43
C LYS A 108 10.30 -4.14 -35.06
N ASP A 109 9.68 -3.14 -34.42
CA ASP A 109 9.66 -1.76 -34.91
C ASP A 109 11.05 -1.11 -34.96
N ILE A 110 11.88 -1.34 -33.93
CA ILE A 110 13.25 -0.82 -33.86
C ILE A 110 14.13 -1.48 -34.93
N VAL A 111 14.05 -2.81 -35.08
CA VAL A 111 14.82 -3.53 -36.10
C VAL A 111 14.44 -3.03 -37.49
N ASN A 112 13.14 -2.87 -37.76
CA ASN A 112 12.68 -2.38 -39.05
C ASN A 112 13.17 -0.94 -39.32
N TYR A 113 13.17 -0.08 -38.29
CA TYR A 113 13.70 1.29 -38.42
C TYR A 113 15.18 1.32 -38.79
N ASN A 114 16.02 0.61 -38.02
CA ASN A 114 17.46 0.60 -38.25
C ASN A 114 17.82 -0.05 -39.61
N GLN A 115 16.96 -0.90 -40.16
CA GLN A 115 17.14 -1.49 -41.50
C GLN A 115 16.85 -0.48 -42.61
N LEU A 116 15.74 0.27 -42.50
CA LEU A 116 15.37 1.31 -43.47
C LEU A 116 16.41 2.44 -43.50
N GLU A 117 16.87 2.85 -42.31
CA GLU A 117 17.95 3.84 -42.17
C GLU A 117 19.25 3.36 -42.85
N ALA A 118 19.60 2.08 -42.68
CA ALA A 118 20.79 1.50 -43.32
C ALA A 118 20.66 1.37 -44.86
N GLN A 119 19.45 1.42 -45.39
CA GLN A 119 19.18 1.34 -46.83
C GLN A 119 19.09 2.73 -47.49
N GLU A 120 19.25 3.82 -46.72
CA GLU A 120 19.09 5.21 -47.18
C GLU A 120 17.74 5.42 -47.92
N GLU A 121 16.71 4.66 -47.54
CA GLU A 121 15.36 4.84 -48.08
C GLU A 121 14.71 6.02 -47.35
N ASP A 122 14.42 7.10 -48.08
CA ASP A 122 13.65 8.27 -47.61
C ASP A 122 12.17 7.90 -47.40
N GLU A 123 11.89 6.96 -46.50
CA GLU A 123 10.53 6.64 -46.10
C GLU A 123 10.03 7.68 -45.08
N GLU A 124 8.82 8.21 -45.26
CA GLU A 124 8.24 9.18 -44.32
C GLU A 124 8.17 8.59 -42.91
N GLU A 125 8.93 9.15 -41.96
CA GLU A 125 8.89 8.71 -40.57
C GLU A 125 7.48 8.89 -40.00
N THR A 126 6.92 7.83 -39.42
CA THR A 126 5.56 7.84 -38.84
C THR A 126 5.55 7.48 -37.36
N GLY A 127 4.56 8.02 -36.64
CA GLY A 127 4.26 7.66 -35.26
C GLY A 127 5.33 8.07 -34.25
N TRP A 128 5.79 7.11 -33.44
CA TRP A 128 6.69 7.40 -32.30
C TRP A 128 8.09 7.85 -32.74
N LYS A 129 8.53 7.45 -33.93
CA LYS A 129 9.83 7.80 -34.51
C LYS A 129 9.91 9.30 -34.81
N LEU A 130 8.83 9.81 -35.38
CA LEU A 130 8.70 11.19 -35.84
C LEU A 130 8.69 12.22 -34.70
N VAL A 131 8.31 11.80 -33.49
CA VAL A 131 8.24 12.67 -32.30
C VAL A 131 9.52 12.65 -31.44
N HIS A 132 10.62 12.04 -31.92
CA HIS A 132 11.90 11.96 -31.20
C HIS A 132 12.41 13.33 -30.72
N GLY A 133 12.25 14.37 -31.55
CA GLY A 133 12.68 15.74 -31.25
C GLY A 133 11.78 16.50 -30.26
N ASP A 134 10.59 16.00 -29.93
CA ASP A 134 9.66 16.65 -28.99
C ASP A 134 9.35 15.79 -27.75
N ALA A 135 9.69 14.50 -27.75
CA ALA A 135 9.39 13.56 -26.67
C ALA A 135 9.95 13.97 -25.29
N PHE A 136 11.09 14.65 -25.25
CA PHE A 136 11.73 15.09 -23.99
C PHE A 136 11.47 16.55 -23.62
N ARG A 137 10.50 17.21 -24.28
CA ARG A 137 10.11 18.58 -23.95
C ARG A 137 9.55 18.63 -22.52
N PRO A 138 9.91 19.65 -21.70
CA PRO A 138 9.40 19.74 -20.33
C PRO A 138 7.87 19.84 -20.32
N PRO A 139 7.20 19.17 -19.36
CA PRO A 139 5.75 19.19 -19.27
C PRO A 139 5.22 20.55 -18.81
N ILE A 140 3.96 20.81 -19.14
CA ILE A 140 3.17 21.92 -18.57
C ILE A 140 3.22 21.79 -17.05
N ASN A 141 3.55 22.85 -16.31
CA ASN A 141 3.64 22.82 -14.84
C ASN A 141 4.57 21.73 -14.28
N SER A 142 5.80 21.63 -14.79
CA SER A 142 6.83 20.69 -14.34
C SER A 142 7.06 20.67 -12.82
N GLY A 143 6.92 21.82 -12.15
CA GLY A 143 7.03 21.93 -10.69
C GLY A 143 5.97 21.10 -9.94
N LEU A 144 4.70 21.13 -10.38
CA LEU A 144 3.64 20.34 -9.75
C LEU A 144 3.87 18.84 -9.95
N LEU A 145 4.26 18.43 -11.15
CA LEU A 145 4.56 17.03 -11.43
C LEU A 145 5.71 16.52 -10.55
N CYS A 146 6.74 17.33 -10.35
CA CYS A 146 7.85 17.01 -9.46
C CYS A 146 7.39 16.81 -8.00
N VAL A 147 6.49 17.68 -7.50
CA VAL A 147 5.93 17.53 -6.14
C VAL A 147 5.14 16.23 -6.01
N TYR A 148 4.28 15.91 -6.97
CA TYR A 148 3.48 14.68 -6.96
C TYR A 148 4.33 13.41 -7.05
N VAL A 149 5.28 13.36 -7.99
CA VAL A 149 6.20 12.24 -8.17
C VAL A 149 7.11 12.09 -6.96
N GLY A 150 7.66 13.20 -6.43
CA GLY A 150 8.50 13.20 -5.24
C GLY A 150 7.77 12.70 -3.99
N THR A 151 6.51 13.12 -3.81
CA THR A 151 5.65 12.62 -2.73
C THR A 151 5.41 11.12 -2.88
N GLY A 152 5.14 10.62 -4.09
CA GLY A 152 4.93 9.19 -4.28
C GLY A 152 6.18 8.35 -4.08
N VAL A 153 7.38 8.85 -4.38
CA VAL A 153 8.63 8.16 -4.04
C VAL A 153 8.78 8.01 -2.53
N GLN A 154 8.44 9.06 -1.76
CA GLN A 154 8.46 8.99 -0.29
C GLN A 154 7.45 7.97 0.25
N PHE A 155 6.21 7.99 -0.26
CA PHE A 155 5.18 7.02 0.11
C PHE A 155 5.57 5.58 -0.24
N LEU A 156 6.13 5.36 -1.43
CA LEU A 156 6.58 4.04 -1.88
C LEU A 156 7.75 3.54 -1.02
N GLY A 157 8.73 4.40 -0.73
CA GLY A 157 9.84 4.08 0.19
C GLY A 157 9.36 3.75 1.60
N MET A 158 8.46 4.56 2.16
CA MET A 158 7.85 4.31 3.47
C MET A 158 7.08 2.98 3.49
N THR A 159 6.31 2.68 2.44
CA THR A 159 5.52 1.45 2.34
C THR A 159 6.42 0.23 2.25
N ILE A 160 7.47 0.26 1.42
CA ILE A 160 8.42 -0.85 1.29
C ILE A 160 9.17 -1.09 2.60
N VAL A 161 9.71 -0.03 3.22
CA VAL A 161 10.42 -0.17 4.50
C VAL A 161 9.49 -0.73 5.57
N THR A 162 8.28 -0.19 5.70
CA THR A 162 7.30 -0.70 6.68
C THR A 162 6.94 -2.16 6.42
N MET A 163 6.73 -2.55 5.16
CA MET A 163 6.48 -3.94 4.79
C MET A 163 7.66 -4.85 5.13
N LEU A 164 8.90 -4.43 4.87
CA LEU A 164 10.09 -5.22 5.23
C LEU A 164 10.19 -5.42 6.76
N PHE A 165 9.96 -4.37 7.55
CA PHE A 165 9.92 -4.48 9.01
C PHE A 165 8.77 -5.38 9.49
N ALA A 166 7.63 -5.35 8.81
CA ALA A 166 6.50 -6.24 9.08
C ALA A 166 6.84 -7.71 8.80
N LEU A 167 7.46 -7.99 7.65
CA LEU A 167 7.89 -9.34 7.23
C LEU A 167 8.94 -9.94 8.16
N LEU A 168 9.82 -9.11 8.70
CA LEU A 168 10.82 -9.52 9.69
C LEU A 168 10.24 -9.71 11.11
N GLY A 169 8.93 -9.48 11.29
CA GLY A 169 8.23 -9.68 12.57
C GLY A 169 8.41 -8.54 13.59
N PHE A 170 9.08 -7.45 13.23
CA PHE A 170 9.31 -6.31 14.15
C PHE A 170 8.04 -5.52 14.48
N LEU A 171 7.01 -5.61 13.64
CA LEU A 171 5.70 -4.96 13.87
C LEU A 171 4.67 -5.88 14.54
N SER A 172 5.09 -6.98 15.15
CA SER A 172 4.18 -7.89 15.85
C SER A 172 3.37 -7.16 16.93
N PRO A 173 2.03 -7.37 17.01
CA PRO A 173 1.14 -6.86 18.07
C PRO A 173 1.54 -7.25 19.49
N ALA A 174 2.53 -8.15 19.64
CA ALA A 174 3.27 -8.40 20.86
C ALA A 174 4.10 -7.19 21.35
N ASN A 175 3.71 -5.95 21.02
CA ASN A 175 4.24 -4.73 21.63
C ASN A 175 3.05 -3.88 22.09
N LYS A 176 2.98 -3.63 23.41
CA LYS A 176 1.87 -2.96 24.12
C LYS A 176 1.40 -1.69 23.39
N SER A 177 0.25 -1.73 22.72
CA SER A 177 -0.36 -0.53 22.12
C SER A 177 -1.25 0.18 23.13
N SER A 178 -0.89 1.41 23.50
CA SER A 178 -1.71 2.28 24.36
C SER A 178 -2.67 3.08 23.48
N GLY A 179 -3.94 2.69 23.45
CA GLY A 179 -5.00 3.19 22.55
C GLY A 179 -5.49 4.62 22.78
N ALA A 180 -4.71 5.49 23.43
CA ALA A 180 -5.02 6.91 23.51
C ALA A 180 -3.72 7.71 23.55
N VAL A 181 -3.49 8.52 22.52
CA VAL A 181 -2.36 9.45 22.42
C VAL A 181 -2.81 10.77 23.07
N PRO A 182 -2.25 11.18 24.23
CA PRO A 182 -2.57 12.46 24.86
C PRO A 182 -2.44 13.64 23.89
N PHE A 183 -3.22 14.70 24.10
CA PHE A 183 -3.13 15.91 23.25
C PHE A 183 -1.71 16.51 23.21
N GLY A 184 -0.98 16.44 24.33
CA GLY A 184 0.43 16.88 24.41
C GLY A 184 1.39 16.03 23.56
N THR A 185 1.15 14.72 23.46
CA THR A 185 1.98 13.85 22.60
C THR A 185 1.63 14.04 21.13
N MET A 186 0.39 14.41 20.77
CA MET A 186 0.07 14.84 19.40
C MET A 186 0.88 16.07 18.99
N PHE A 187 0.99 17.08 19.85
CA PHE A 187 1.80 18.27 19.57
C PHE A 187 3.29 17.93 19.45
N ALA A 188 3.80 17.07 20.35
CA ALA A 188 5.17 16.59 20.30
C ALA A 188 5.47 15.80 19.01
N LEU A 189 4.52 14.98 18.53
CA LEU A 189 4.65 14.24 17.26
C LEU A 189 4.69 15.18 16.06
N VAL A 190 3.86 16.23 16.04
CA VAL A 190 3.91 17.26 14.98
C VAL A 190 5.25 17.99 14.99
N PHE A 191 5.72 18.43 16.16
CA PHE A 191 7.00 19.12 16.29
C PHE A 191 8.18 18.22 15.88
N LEU A 192 8.17 16.95 16.30
CA LEU A 192 9.18 15.97 15.91
C LEU A 192 9.13 15.67 14.40
N TRP A 193 7.93 15.57 13.83
CA TRP A 193 7.76 15.37 12.39
C TRP A 193 8.37 16.54 11.60
N PHE A 194 8.03 17.79 11.92
CA PHE A 194 8.63 18.95 11.27
C PHE A 194 10.13 19.08 11.55
N GLY A 195 10.54 18.84 12.80
CA GLY A 195 11.94 18.94 13.24
C GLY A 195 12.88 17.96 12.57
N ILE A 196 12.39 16.79 12.14
CA ILE A 196 13.18 15.79 11.40
C ILE A 196 12.96 15.95 9.88
N SER A 197 11.70 16.05 9.43
CA SER A 197 11.37 16.03 8.00
C SER A 197 11.91 17.25 7.27
N VAL A 198 11.79 18.46 7.84
CA VAL A 198 12.22 19.69 7.16
C VAL A 198 13.73 19.67 6.92
N PRO A 199 14.61 19.43 7.92
CA PRO A 199 16.05 19.32 7.67
C PRO A 199 16.42 18.22 6.68
N LEU A 200 15.75 17.05 6.73
CA LEU A 200 16.02 15.96 5.79
C LEU A 200 15.67 16.33 4.34
N VAL A 201 14.57 17.06 4.12
CA VAL A 201 14.20 17.54 2.79
C VAL A 201 15.22 18.55 2.26
N PHE A 202 15.68 19.49 3.10
CA PHE A 202 16.74 20.43 2.72
C PHE A 202 18.06 19.73 2.42
N LEU A 203 18.43 18.72 3.22
CA LEU A 203 19.63 17.90 2.98
C LEU A 203 19.52 17.14 1.66
N GLY A 204 18.37 16.52 1.38
CA GLY A 204 18.10 15.83 0.12
C GLY A 204 18.17 16.77 -1.08
N SER A 205 17.59 17.97 -0.97
CA SER A 205 17.67 19.01 -1.99
C SER A 205 19.11 19.46 -2.25
N TYR A 206 19.88 19.71 -1.19
CA TYR A 206 21.30 20.09 -1.30
C TYR A 206 22.13 19.02 -2.03
N LEU A 207 21.93 17.74 -1.70
CA LEU A 207 22.57 16.62 -2.40
C LEU A 207 22.09 16.48 -3.85
N GLY A 208 20.81 16.79 -4.11
CA GLY A 208 20.23 16.80 -5.45
C GLY A 208 20.88 17.82 -6.37
N TYR A 209 21.07 19.07 -5.91
CA TYR A 209 21.71 20.13 -6.69
C TYR A 209 23.19 19.87 -7.00
N LYS A 210 23.85 18.99 -6.25
CA LYS A 210 25.23 18.57 -6.54
C LYS A 210 25.35 17.50 -7.63
N LYS A 211 24.26 16.80 -7.95
CA LYS A 211 24.29 15.77 -9.00
C LYS A 211 24.19 16.44 -10.39
N PRO A 212 24.93 15.93 -11.39
CA PRO A 212 24.79 16.41 -12.75
C PRO A 212 23.36 16.18 -13.27
N ALA A 213 22.87 17.09 -14.10
CA ALA A 213 21.57 16.96 -14.73
C ALA A 213 21.54 15.69 -15.60
N ILE A 214 20.42 14.97 -15.55
CA ILE A 214 20.24 13.77 -16.37
C ILE A 214 20.16 14.21 -17.84
N GLU A 215 21.11 13.77 -18.66
CA GLU A 215 21.11 14.04 -20.10
C GLU A 215 20.00 13.24 -20.79
N ASN A 216 19.33 13.87 -21.75
CA ASN A 216 18.31 13.21 -22.57
C ASN A 216 19.00 12.52 -23.76
N PRO A 217 18.49 11.35 -24.20
CA PRO A 217 19.10 10.61 -25.30
C PRO A 217 19.03 11.37 -26.63
N VAL A 218 18.08 12.30 -26.78
CA VAL A 218 17.83 13.04 -28.02
C VAL A 218 17.71 14.53 -27.71
N LYS A 219 18.22 15.38 -28.63
CA LYS A 219 18.08 16.83 -28.53
C LYS A 219 16.66 17.25 -28.90
N THR A 220 16.15 18.25 -28.18
CA THR A 220 14.80 18.76 -28.43
C THR A 220 14.80 19.83 -29.52
N ASN A 221 13.81 19.76 -30.41
CA ASN A 221 13.59 20.75 -31.45
C ASN A 221 13.10 22.08 -30.84
N LYS A 222 13.50 23.20 -31.46
CA LYS A 222 13.14 24.55 -30.98
C LYS A 222 11.65 24.83 -31.13
N ILE A 223 11.05 24.36 -32.23
CA ILE A 223 9.64 24.60 -32.55
C ILE A 223 8.86 23.31 -32.25
N PRO A 224 7.79 23.38 -31.44
CA PRO A 224 6.95 22.22 -31.17
C PRO A 224 6.18 21.82 -32.42
N ARG A 225 6.17 20.52 -32.74
CA ARG A 225 5.33 19.98 -33.81
C ARG A 225 3.84 20.10 -33.45
N GLN A 226 3.00 20.27 -34.48
CA GLN A 226 1.55 20.19 -34.34
C GLN A 226 1.11 18.73 -34.17
N ILE A 227 0.24 18.47 -33.19
CA ILE A 227 -0.28 17.13 -32.90
C ILE A 227 -1.49 16.88 -33.80
N PRO A 228 -1.55 15.76 -34.54
CA PRO A 228 -2.69 15.44 -35.39
C PRO A 228 -3.95 15.20 -34.55
N GLU A 229 -5.13 15.34 -35.16
CA GLU A 229 -6.40 15.07 -34.50
C GLU A 229 -6.47 13.61 -34.06
N GLN A 230 -6.61 13.42 -32.75
CA GLN A 230 -6.64 12.10 -32.13
C GLN A 230 -8.02 11.47 -32.26
N ALA A 231 -8.04 10.15 -32.49
CA ALA A 231 -9.28 9.36 -32.43
C ALA A 231 -9.96 9.49 -31.05
N TRP A 232 -11.27 9.28 -31.01
CA TRP A 232 -12.07 9.50 -29.80
C TRP A 232 -11.57 8.71 -28.58
N TYR A 233 -11.06 7.49 -28.78
CA TYR A 233 -10.56 6.61 -27.72
C TYR A 233 -9.15 7.00 -27.24
N MET A 234 -8.41 7.83 -27.99
CA MET A 234 -7.10 8.37 -27.59
C MET A 234 -7.19 9.73 -26.90
N ARG A 235 -8.41 10.27 -26.72
CA ARG A 235 -8.63 11.49 -25.94
C ARG A 235 -8.11 11.30 -24.51
N PRO A 236 -7.42 12.31 -23.93
CA PRO A 236 -6.73 12.17 -22.65
C PRO A 236 -7.62 11.63 -21.52
N ALA A 237 -8.82 12.19 -21.35
CA ALA A 237 -9.72 11.80 -20.26
C ALA A 237 -10.18 10.34 -20.37
N PHE A 238 -10.50 9.88 -21.58
CA PHE A 238 -10.98 8.52 -21.80
C PHE A 238 -9.86 7.49 -21.66
N SER A 239 -8.71 7.75 -22.28
CA SER A 239 -7.53 6.88 -22.20
C SER A 239 -7.04 6.72 -20.75
N VAL A 240 -7.00 7.82 -19.98
CA VAL A 240 -6.62 7.80 -18.56
C VAL A 240 -7.57 6.95 -17.75
N LEU A 241 -8.89 7.13 -17.89
CA LEU A 241 -9.88 6.36 -17.13
C LEU A 241 -9.79 4.87 -17.44
N ILE A 242 -9.76 4.49 -18.72
CA ILE A 242 -9.63 3.07 -19.10
C ILE A 242 -8.36 2.45 -18.54
N GLY A 243 -7.23 3.17 -18.60
CA GLY A 243 -5.97 2.69 -18.08
C GLY A 243 -5.98 2.40 -16.58
N GLY A 244 -6.82 3.08 -15.79
CA GLY A 244 -6.97 2.84 -14.35
C GLY A 244 -7.77 1.60 -13.99
N VAL A 245 -8.58 1.06 -14.91
CA VAL A 245 -9.44 -0.11 -14.64
C VAL A 245 -8.61 -1.36 -14.37
N LEU A 246 -7.53 -1.56 -15.13
CA LEU A 246 -6.70 -2.77 -15.03
C LEU A 246 -5.92 -2.84 -13.71
N PRO A 247 -5.18 -1.80 -13.27
CA PRO A 247 -4.55 -1.80 -11.96
C PRO A 247 -5.54 -1.94 -10.80
N PHE A 248 -6.75 -1.38 -10.92
CA PHE A 248 -7.81 -1.57 -9.94
C PHE A 248 -8.30 -3.02 -9.91
N GLY A 249 -8.56 -3.62 -11.07
CA GLY A 249 -8.99 -5.02 -11.19
C GLY A 249 -7.98 -6.00 -10.59
N ALA A 250 -6.68 -5.71 -10.73
CA ALA A 250 -5.60 -6.51 -10.18
C ALA A 250 -5.50 -6.51 -8.64
N VAL A 251 -6.14 -5.55 -7.98
CA VAL A 251 -6.15 -5.45 -6.50
C VAL A 251 -7.57 -5.54 -5.91
N PHE A 252 -8.57 -5.84 -6.75
CA PHE A 252 -9.98 -5.74 -6.37
C PHE A 252 -10.38 -6.70 -5.26
N ILE A 253 -9.95 -7.96 -5.39
CA ILE A 253 -10.27 -9.02 -4.41
C ILE A 253 -9.58 -8.72 -3.08
N GLU A 254 -8.38 -8.17 -3.15
CA GLU A 254 -7.53 -7.85 -2.03
C GLU A 254 -8.05 -6.63 -1.29
N LEU A 255 -8.55 -5.64 -2.03
CA LEU A 255 -9.26 -4.50 -1.48
C LEU A 255 -10.50 -4.93 -0.69
N PHE A 256 -11.26 -5.93 -1.16
CA PHE A 256 -12.40 -6.47 -0.40
C PHE A 256 -11.96 -7.05 0.95
N PHE A 257 -10.88 -7.82 0.95
CA PHE A 257 -10.32 -8.41 2.17
C PHE A 257 -9.76 -7.34 3.12
N ILE A 258 -9.06 -6.36 2.59
CA ILE A 258 -8.52 -5.23 3.36
C ILE A 258 -9.67 -4.44 4.02
N LEU A 259 -10.70 -4.08 3.27
CA LEU A 259 -11.85 -3.34 3.83
C LEU A 259 -12.62 -4.14 4.87
N SER A 260 -12.81 -5.44 4.63
CA SER A 260 -13.46 -6.32 5.61
C SER A 260 -12.63 -6.48 6.87
N SER A 261 -11.30 -6.49 6.74
CA SER A 261 -10.41 -6.55 7.91
C SER A 261 -10.45 -5.26 8.73
N ILE A 262 -10.39 -4.10 8.06
CA ILE A 262 -10.38 -2.78 8.72
C ILE A 262 -11.73 -2.50 9.40
N TRP A 263 -12.85 -2.82 8.74
CA TRP A 263 -14.17 -2.35 9.16
C TRP A 263 -15.05 -3.40 9.84
N LEU A 264 -14.90 -4.69 9.49
CA LEU A 264 -15.70 -5.79 10.06
C LEU A 264 -14.90 -6.62 11.09
N ASN A 265 -13.69 -6.16 11.44
CA ASN A 265 -12.81 -6.78 12.44
C ASN A 265 -12.55 -8.28 12.16
N GLN A 266 -12.58 -8.67 10.89
CA GLN A 266 -12.15 -10.00 10.45
C GLN A 266 -10.61 -9.99 10.44
N PHE A 267 -9.99 -10.72 11.36
CA PHE A 267 -8.53 -10.77 11.43
C PHE A 267 -7.99 -11.48 10.20
N TYR A 268 -7.21 -10.76 9.40
CA TYR A 268 -6.51 -11.35 8.27
C TYR A 268 -5.02 -11.20 8.52
N TYR A 269 -4.34 -12.34 8.56
CA TYR A 269 -2.89 -12.44 8.64
C TYR A 269 -2.22 -12.20 7.26
N ILE A 270 -1.74 -10.97 6.98
CA ILE A 270 -1.39 -10.60 5.60
C ILE A 270 -0.06 -9.86 5.33
N PHE A 271 0.87 -9.71 6.27
CA PHE A 271 2.07 -8.93 5.91
C PHE A 271 2.84 -9.53 4.72
N GLY A 272 2.89 -10.87 4.61
CA GLY A 272 3.39 -11.60 3.44
C GLY A 272 2.62 -11.35 2.15
N PHE A 273 1.29 -11.49 2.18
CA PHE A 273 0.48 -11.34 0.98
C PHE A 273 0.31 -9.90 0.53
N LEU A 274 0.20 -8.92 1.45
CA LEU A 274 0.13 -7.50 1.09
C LEU A 274 1.39 -7.05 0.34
N PHE A 275 2.54 -7.62 0.70
CA PHE A 275 3.78 -7.37 -0.04
C PHE A 275 3.70 -7.91 -1.47
N ILE A 276 3.16 -9.11 -1.66
CA ILE A 276 2.96 -9.70 -2.99
C ILE A 276 1.98 -8.87 -3.82
N VAL A 277 0.86 -8.44 -3.23
CA VAL A 277 -0.13 -7.56 -3.87
C VAL A 277 0.50 -6.23 -4.28
N LEU A 278 1.38 -5.66 -3.45
CA LEU A 278 2.13 -4.46 -3.78
C LEU A 278 3.03 -4.67 -5.00
N LEU A 279 3.72 -5.81 -5.11
CA LEU A 279 4.54 -6.13 -6.29
C LEU A 279 3.70 -6.25 -7.56
N ILE A 280 2.55 -6.90 -7.48
CA ILE A 280 1.61 -7.03 -8.61
C ILE A 280 1.07 -5.67 -9.02
N LEU A 281 0.70 -4.84 -8.06
CA LEU A 281 0.27 -3.47 -8.32
C LEU A 281 1.36 -2.68 -9.04
N ILE A 282 2.63 -2.82 -8.63
CA ILE A 282 3.76 -2.16 -9.30
C ILE A 282 3.87 -2.61 -10.75
N ILE A 283 3.83 -3.93 -11.00
CA ILE A 283 3.95 -4.51 -12.35
C ILE A 283 2.79 -4.04 -13.24
N THR A 284 1.56 -4.18 -12.77
CA THR A 284 0.35 -3.82 -13.54
C THR A 284 0.27 -2.32 -13.81
N CYS A 285 0.63 -1.47 -12.85
CA CYS A 285 0.72 -0.02 -13.06
C CYS A 285 1.79 0.33 -14.10
N ALA A 286 2.96 -0.31 -14.05
CA ALA A 286 4.04 -0.07 -15.00
C ALA A 286 3.65 -0.52 -16.42
N GLU A 287 3.03 -1.69 -16.53
CA GLU A 287 2.65 -2.27 -17.82
C GLU A 287 1.60 -1.44 -18.55
N ILE A 288 0.48 -1.13 -17.89
CA ILE A 288 -0.61 -0.39 -18.54
C ILE A 288 -0.17 1.00 -18.96
N THR A 289 0.69 1.63 -18.16
CA THR A 289 1.21 2.96 -18.49
C THR A 289 2.20 2.92 -19.64
N ILE A 290 3.09 1.93 -19.70
CA ILE A 290 3.98 1.72 -20.85
C ILE A 290 3.18 1.47 -22.14
N VAL A 291 2.18 0.58 -22.09
CA VAL A 291 1.37 0.23 -23.26
C VAL A 291 0.62 1.46 -23.79
N LEU A 292 -0.08 2.19 -22.92
CA LEU A 292 -0.81 3.39 -23.33
C LEU A 292 0.11 4.53 -23.76
N CYS A 293 1.27 4.68 -23.13
CA CYS A 293 2.28 5.65 -23.54
C CYS A 293 2.83 5.33 -24.94
N TYR A 294 3.12 4.06 -25.24
CA TYR A 294 3.55 3.67 -26.57
C TYR A 294 2.49 3.93 -27.63
N PHE A 295 1.23 3.54 -27.40
CA PHE A 295 0.17 3.85 -28.36
C PHE A 295 -0.05 5.35 -28.55
N GLN A 296 0.12 6.14 -27.49
CA GLN A 296 0.08 7.60 -27.56
C GLN A 296 1.21 8.14 -28.45
N LEU A 297 2.44 7.66 -28.27
CA LEU A 297 3.58 8.06 -29.10
C LEU A 297 3.40 7.63 -30.56
N CYS A 298 2.86 6.43 -30.81
CA CYS A 298 2.48 5.99 -32.15
C CYS A 298 1.41 6.88 -32.79
N SER A 299 0.63 7.60 -32.00
CA SER A 299 -0.35 8.58 -32.48
C SER A 299 0.21 10.00 -32.57
N GLU A 300 1.53 10.16 -32.50
CA GLU A 300 2.27 11.43 -32.60
C GLU A 300 1.97 12.45 -31.47
N ASP A 301 1.42 12.02 -30.34
CA ASP A 301 1.21 12.89 -29.16
C ASP A 301 2.37 12.74 -28.15
N TYR A 302 3.27 13.72 -28.11
CA TYR A 302 4.42 13.74 -27.20
C TYR A 302 4.10 14.17 -25.75
N HIS A 303 2.85 14.52 -25.40
CA HIS A 303 2.47 14.95 -24.04
C HIS A 303 2.29 13.76 -23.08
N TRP A 304 3.29 12.90 -22.96
CA TRP A 304 3.19 11.67 -22.19
C TRP A 304 3.38 11.87 -20.67
N TRP A 305 4.08 12.92 -20.23
CA TRP A 305 4.45 13.11 -18.81
C TRP A 305 3.27 13.05 -17.82
N TRP A 306 2.28 13.93 -17.99
CA TRP A 306 1.09 13.95 -17.12
C TRP A 306 0.15 12.79 -17.41
N ARG A 307 0.04 12.39 -18.67
CA ARG A 307 -0.80 11.25 -19.06
C ARG A 307 -0.32 9.97 -18.38
N ALA A 308 0.98 9.67 -18.41
CA ALA A 308 1.57 8.52 -17.73
C ALA A 308 1.25 8.50 -16.23
N TYR A 309 1.40 9.64 -15.56
CA TYR A 309 1.08 9.77 -14.14
C TYR A 309 -0.42 9.55 -13.87
N LEU A 310 -1.28 10.21 -14.64
CA LEU A 310 -2.74 10.15 -14.44
C LEU A 310 -3.33 8.78 -14.80
N THR A 311 -2.80 8.10 -15.82
CA THR A 311 -3.26 6.79 -16.26
C THR A 311 -3.18 5.77 -15.13
N ALA A 312 -2.02 5.59 -14.50
CA ALA A 312 -1.92 4.71 -13.34
C ALA A 312 -2.66 5.29 -12.12
N GLY A 313 -2.54 6.60 -11.88
CA GLY A 313 -3.18 7.29 -10.75
C GLY A 313 -4.71 7.12 -10.71
N SER A 314 -5.37 7.12 -11.86
CA SER A 314 -6.82 7.04 -12.00
C SER A 314 -7.44 5.79 -11.36
N SER A 315 -6.65 4.73 -11.15
CA SER A 315 -7.03 3.54 -10.37
C SER A 315 -7.60 3.87 -8.97
N SER A 316 -7.15 4.97 -8.37
CA SER A 316 -7.66 5.50 -7.08
C SER A 316 -9.12 5.93 -7.10
N LEU A 317 -9.63 6.39 -8.26
CA LEU A 317 -11.02 6.78 -8.43
C LEU A 317 -11.92 5.54 -8.34
N TYR A 318 -11.50 4.43 -8.95
CA TYR A 318 -12.20 3.15 -8.85
C TYR A 318 -12.18 2.60 -7.42
N LEU A 319 -11.05 2.75 -6.70
CA LEU A 319 -10.95 2.41 -5.28
C LEU A 319 -11.97 3.21 -4.45
N PHE A 320 -12.08 4.53 -4.69
CA PHE A 320 -13.03 5.37 -3.97
C PHE A 320 -14.48 5.00 -4.28
N LEU A 321 -14.82 4.77 -5.56
CA LEU A 321 -16.14 4.32 -5.98
C LEU A 321 -16.50 2.96 -5.36
N TYR A 322 -15.55 2.03 -5.32
CA TYR A 322 -15.73 0.75 -4.66
C TYR A 322 -15.97 0.90 -3.16
N SER A 323 -15.25 1.80 -2.50
CA SER A 323 -15.48 2.09 -1.08
C SER A 323 -16.88 2.64 -0.82
N ALA A 324 -17.39 3.49 -1.71
CA ALA A 324 -18.77 3.97 -1.63
C ALA A 324 -19.77 2.81 -1.81
N PHE A 325 -19.54 1.93 -2.78
CA PHE A 325 -20.36 0.74 -2.96
C PHE A 325 -20.33 -0.19 -1.73
N TYR A 326 -19.14 -0.38 -1.15
CA TYR A 326 -18.95 -1.19 0.06
C TYR A 326 -19.70 -0.60 1.27
N PHE A 327 -19.71 0.73 1.41
CA PHE A 327 -20.48 1.44 2.43
C PHE A 327 -21.97 1.10 2.39
N PHE A 328 -22.58 1.12 1.20
CA PHE A 328 -24.03 0.88 1.09
C PHE A 328 -24.43 -0.60 1.12
N THR A 329 -23.52 -1.52 0.79
CA THR A 329 -23.87 -2.95 0.64
C THR A 329 -23.41 -3.83 1.79
N LYS A 330 -22.35 -3.45 2.50
CA LYS A 330 -21.73 -4.27 3.56
C LYS A 330 -21.74 -3.62 4.93
N LEU A 331 -21.77 -2.29 5.00
CA LEU A 331 -21.66 -1.56 6.26
C LEU A 331 -23.04 -1.13 6.76
N GLU A 332 -23.40 -1.56 7.97
CA GLU A 332 -24.62 -1.13 8.66
C GLU A 332 -24.40 0.15 9.48
N ILE A 333 -23.73 1.16 8.89
CA ILE A 333 -23.46 2.43 9.57
C ILE A 333 -24.69 3.34 9.47
N THR A 334 -25.41 3.52 10.58
CA THR A 334 -26.60 4.38 10.66
C THR A 334 -26.30 5.82 11.05
N LYS A 335 -25.16 6.07 11.71
CA LYS A 335 -24.79 7.40 12.22
C LYS A 335 -24.08 8.24 11.15
N VAL A 336 -24.57 9.45 10.93
CA VAL A 336 -23.99 10.40 9.95
C VAL A 336 -22.51 10.70 10.23
N VAL A 337 -22.15 10.92 11.50
CA VAL A 337 -20.76 11.23 11.89
C VAL A 337 -19.81 10.07 11.52
N SER A 338 -20.23 8.83 11.73
CA SER A 338 -19.47 7.64 11.36
C SER A 338 -19.34 7.51 9.83
N GLY A 339 -20.38 7.88 9.08
CA GLY A 339 -20.33 7.95 7.62
C GLY A 339 -19.32 9.00 7.11
N ILE A 340 -19.31 10.20 7.68
CA ILE A 340 -18.34 11.25 7.33
C ILE A 340 -16.91 10.78 7.62
N LEU A 341 -16.68 10.13 8.76
CA LEU A 341 -15.37 9.58 9.10
C LEU A 341 -14.94 8.48 8.12
N TYR A 342 -15.86 7.58 7.75
CA TYR A 342 -15.59 6.54 6.74
C TYR A 342 -15.13 7.15 5.42
N PHE A 343 -15.93 8.05 4.84
CA PHE A 343 -15.58 8.68 3.56
C PHE A 343 -14.32 9.54 3.65
N GLY A 344 -14.09 10.20 4.80
CA GLY A 344 -12.86 10.93 5.07
C GLY A 344 -11.61 10.03 5.03
N TYR A 345 -11.65 8.89 5.72
CA TYR A 345 -10.55 7.92 5.68
C TYR A 345 -10.37 7.30 4.29
N MET A 346 -11.46 6.95 3.61
CA MET A 346 -11.39 6.38 2.27
C MET A 346 -10.87 7.38 1.22
N LEU A 347 -11.15 8.68 1.40
CA LEU A 347 -10.56 9.73 0.56
C LEU A 347 -9.05 9.83 0.78
N ILE A 348 -8.59 9.77 2.04
CA ILE A 348 -7.15 9.79 2.36
C ILE A 348 -6.45 8.56 1.76
N VAL A 349 -7.03 7.37 1.91
CA VAL A 349 -6.51 6.12 1.33
C VAL A 349 -6.46 6.20 -0.19
N SER A 350 -7.53 6.66 -0.83
CA SER A 350 -7.60 6.85 -2.29
C SER A 350 -6.55 7.85 -2.78
N TYR A 351 -6.35 8.97 -2.07
CA TYR A 351 -5.32 9.95 -2.42
C TYR A 351 -3.90 9.38 -2.26
N ALA A 352 -3.62 8.64 -1.20
CA ALA A 352 -2.34 7.97 -1.02
C ALA A 352 -2.09 6.95 -2.16
N PHE A 353 -3.13 6.22 -2.55
CA PHE A 353 -3.09 5.28 -3.66
C PHE A 353 -2.83 5.98 -4.99
N PHE A 354 -3.50 7.11 -5.27
CA PHE A 354 -3.30 7.94 -6.47
C PHE A 354 -1.85 8.37 -6.62
N VAL A 355 -1.26 8.87 -5.53
CA VAL A 355 0.10 9.38 -5.53
C VAL A 355 1.12 8.26 -5.71
N LEU A 356 0.88 7.09 -5.12
CA LEU A 356 1.72 5.90 -5.24
C LEU A 356 1.67 5.31 -6.66
N THR A 357 0.47 5.00 -7.17
CA THR A 357 0.31 4.36 -8.49
C THR A 357 0.72 5.30 -9.62
N GLY A 358 0.38 6.59 -9.54
CA GLY A 358 0.81 7.58 -10.53
C GLY A 358 2.32 7.72 -10.62
N THR A 359 3.03 7.63 -9.48
CA THR A 359 4.49 7.69 -9.46
C THR A 359 5.14 6.47 -10.09
N ILE A 360 4.60 5.27 -9.83
CA ILE A 360 5.07 4.04 -10.47
C ILE A 360 4.91 4.15 -11.99
N GLY A 361 3.72 4.57 -12.45
CA GLY A 361 3.44 4.75 -13.87
C GLY A 361 4.36 5.77 -14.55
N PHE A 362 4.61 6.89 -13.88
CA PHE A 362 5.54 7.92 -14.36
C PHE A 362 6.96 7.39 -14.57
N TYR A 363 7.54 6.70 -13.59
CA TYR A 363 8.90 6.17 -13.70
C TYR A 363 9.00 5.04 -14.73
N ALA A 364 7.96 4.19 -14.84
CA ALA A 364 7.89 3.16 -15.86
C ALA A 364 7.90 3.75 -17.28
N CYS A 365 7.05 4.76 -17.54
CA CYS A 365 7.05 5.47 -18.82
C CYS A 365 8.36 6.21 -19.07
N LEU A 366 8.92 6.91 -18.08
CA LEU A 366 10.20 7.61 -18.21
C LEU A 366 11.32 6.64 -18.59
N TRP A 367 11.39 5.47 -17.95
CA TRP A 367 12.35 4.43 -18.28
C TRP A 367 12.14 3.91 -19.71
N PHE A 368 10.89 3.61 -20.08
CA PHE A 368 10.54 3.11 -21.41
C PHE A 368 10.87 4.11 -22.53
N VAL A 369 10.45 5.37 -22.39
CA VAL A 369 10.69 6.43 -23.37
C VAL A 369 12.19 6.69 -23.53
N ARG A 370 12.95 6.73 -22.42
CA ARG A 370 14.41 6.84 -22.52
C ARG A 370 15.01 5.63 -23.22
N LYS A 371 14.51 4.42 -22.94
CA LYS A 371 15.04 3.19 -23.53
C LYS A 371 14.80 3.14 -25.03
N ILE A 372 13.57 3.40 -25.49
CA ILE A 372 13.22 3.34 -26.91
C ILE A 372 14.05 4.36 -27.71
N TYR A 373 14.12 5.62 -27.27
CA TYR A 373 14.88 6.66 -27.98
C TYR A 373 16.40 6.52 -27.85
N SER A 374 16.91 5.83 -26.82
CA SER A 374 18.35 5.50 -26.73
C SER A 374 18.76 4.35 -27.65
N SER A 375 17.80 3.55 -28.10
CA SER A 375 18.06 2.39 -28.97
C SER A 375 18.00 2.74 -30.46
N VAL A 376 17.54 3.94 -30.78
CA VAL A 376 17.56 4.50 -32.13
C VAL A 376 18.86 5.28 -32.30
N LYS A 377 19.58 5.05 -33.39
CA LYS A 377 20.73 5.89 -33.77
C LYS A 377 20.14 7.15 -34.39
N ILE A 378 20.27 8.27 -33.71
CA ILE A 378 19.89 9.58 -34.25
C ILE A 378 21.13 10.44 -34.03
N ASP A 379 21.89 10.68 -35.09
CA ASP A 379 23.15 11.45 -35.03
C ASP A 379 22.92 12.96 -34.78
#